data_AF-A0A383F7I8-F1
#
_entry.id   AF-A0A383F7I8-F1
#
_cell.length_a   1.000
_cell.length_b   1.000
_cell.length_c   1.000
_cell.angle_alpha   90.00
_cell.angle_beta   90.00
_cell.angle_gamma   90.00
#
_symmetry.space_group_name_H-M   'P 1'
#
loop_
_entity.id
_entity.type
_entity.pdbx_description
1 polymer ?
#
loop_
_entity_poly.entity_id
_entity_poly.type
_entity_poly.pdbx_seq_one_letter_code
_entity_poly.pdbx_strand_id
1 'polypeptide(L)'
;SFNSFLNFQSSYNPNMVKENFIPNALFDILTKRGYIINTFSAGGIPLCNNNTTYRFGRCVNTGNGGLELYHDAVFILYSFARKMRLLNMYDLVATKFSMPEFNFRMYPQTLNVLASTNEFIDFLGEGKRGNAYFIHLLFPHSPYFLDETCSYNYDGNFFEREKTDVVYARYVKQTKCAHTLVDKIINKLDANSEAQDSTIVIHSDHGSRIPWKRDGAVSFSTEEYIQ
;
A
#
# COMPACT_ATOMS: atom_id res chain seq x y z
N SER A 1 -8.07 28.90 6.13
CA SER A 1 -9.05 27.85 5.74
C SER A 1 -8.33 26.51 5.72
N PHE A 2 -9.02 25.36 5.76
CA PHE A 2 -8.36 24.04 5.67
C PHE A 2 -7.46 23.92 4.41
N ASN A 3 -7.80 24.64 3.34
CA ASN A 3 -7.02 24.76 2.10
C ASN A 3 -5.65 25.43 2.26
N SER A 4 -5.38 26.20 3.32
CA SER A 4 -4.05 26.78 3.55
C SER A 4 -3.10 25.84 4.30
N PHE A 5 -3.59 24.72 4.83
CA PHE A 5 -2.79 23.72 5.56
C PHE A 5 -2.16 22.67 4.63
N LEU A 6 -2.72 22.47 3.43
CA LEU A 6 -2.29 21.43 2.47
C LEU A 6 -1.64 22.01 1.21
N ASN A 7 -0.92 23.13 1.32
CA ASN A 7 -0.13 23.69 0.23
C ASN A 7 1.15 22.84 0.01
N PHE A 8 0.98 21.56 -0.29
CA PHE A 8 2.04 20.67 -0.71
C PHE A 8 2.43 21.04 -2.14
N GLN A 9 3.51 21.80 -2.30
CA GLN A 9 4.23 21.79 -3.57
C GLN A 9 4.85 20.40 -3.73
N SER A 10 4.49 19.71 -4.81
CA SER A 10 5.12 18.44 -5.17
C SER A 10 6.62 18.67 -5.36
N SER A 11 7.43 18.20 -4.42
CA SER A 11 8.89 18.20 -4.51
C SER A 11 9.41 17.02 -5.33
N TYR A 12 8.59 16.45 -6.23
CA TYR A 12 8.94 15.26 -6.99
C TYR A 12 10.14 15.54 -7.89
N ASN A 13 11.31 15.10 -7.44
CA ASN A 13 12.55 15.09 -8.19
C ASN A 13 12.82 13.64 -8.63
N PRO A 14 12.71 13.32 -9.93
CA PRO A 14 12.90 11.96 -10.43
C PRO A 14 14.33 11.41 -10.23
N ASN A 15 15.28 12.26 -9.82
CA ASN A 15 16.67 11.89 -9.56
C ASN A 15 16.99 11.65 -8.06
N MET A 16 16.00 11.71 -7.15
CA MET A 16 16.19 11.35 -5.74
C MET A 16 16.20 9.82 -5.54
N VAL A 17 17.23 9.16 -6.07
CA VAL A 17 17.61 7.82 -5.64
C VAL A 17 18.90 7.96 -4.84
N LYS A 18 18.75 8.09 -3.51
CA LYS A 18 19.72 7.62 -2.51
C LYS A 18 19.10 7.67 -1.11
N GLU A 19 19.24 6.56 -0.43
CA GLU A 19 18.70 6.17 0.88
C GLU A 19 19.20 7.05 2.03
N ASN A 20 18.74 8.30 2.13
CA ASN A 20 18.82 9.06 3.36
C ASN A 20 17.44 9.61 3.67
N PHE A 21 16.91 9.20 4.83
CA PHE A 21 15.62 9.68 5.31
C PHE A 21 15.60 11.21 5.35
N ILE A 22 14.57 11.79 4.76
CA ILE A 22 14.36 13.24 4.71
C ILE A 22 13.75 13.66 6.05
N PRO A 23 14.24 14.72 6.72
CA PRO A 23 13.57 15.31 7.88
C PRO A 23 12.07 15.47 7.64
N ASN A 24 11.25 15.06 8.60
CA ASN A 24 9.80 15.08 8.46
C ASN A 24 9.20 16.10 9.43
N ALA A 25 8.70 17.21 8.87
CA ALA A 25 8.15 18.32 9.66
C ALA A 25 6.97 17.91 10.56
N LEU A 26 6.16 16.94 10.13
CA LEU A 26 5.10 16.40 10.97
C LEU A 26 5.69 15.66 12.18
N PHE A 27 6.71 14.83 11.96
CA PHE A 27 7.37 14.08 13.03
C PHE A 27 8.12 15.01 14.00
N ASP A 28 8.68 16.12 13.52
CA ASP A 28 9.24 17.18 14.38
C ASP A 28 8.18 17.74 15.33
N ILE A 29 7.00 18.10 14.80
CA ILE A 29 5.90 18.68 15.59
C ILE A 29 5.38 17.67 16.61
N LEU A 30 5.12 16.43 16.19
CA LEU A 30 4.63 15.36 17.07
C LEU A 30 5.62 15.07 18.20
N THR A 31 6.91 14.97 17.87
CA THR A 31 7.97 14.75 18.87
C THR A 31 8.04 15.90 19.88
N LYS A 32 8.01 17.16 19.43
CA LYS A 32 8.01 18.35 20.31
C LYS A 32 6.79 18.40 21.23
N ARG A 33 5.65 17.86 20.79
CA ARG A 33 4.43 17.72 21.59
C ARG A 33 4.44 16.50 22.52
N GLY A 34 5.53 15.73 22.53
CA GLY A 34 5.72 14.60 23.43
C GLY A 34 5.15 13.27 22.94
N TYR A 35 4.68 13.18 21.69
CA TYR A 35 4.16 11.94 21.14
C TYR A 35 5.27 10.91 20.88
N ILE A 36 4.92 9.63 21.07
CA ILE A 36 5.68 8.49 20.57
C ILE A 36 5.16 8.15 19.17
N ILE A 37 6.04 8.16 18.17
CA ILE A 37 5.67 7.97 16.76
C ILE A 37 5.82 6.49 16.42
N ASN A 38 4.72 5.86 16.04
CA ASN A 38 4.71 4.51 15.50
C ASN A 38 4.50 4.63 13.99
N THR A 39 5.33 3.98 13.20
CA THR A 39 5.19 4.02 11.74
C THR A 39 4.96 2.63 11.19
N PHE A 40 4.00 2.54 10.27
CA PHE A 40 3.75 1.37 9.47
C PHE A 40 3.83 1.77 7.99
N SER A 41 4.71 1.12 7.25
CA SER A 41 4.96 1.42 5.84
C SER A 41 4.99 0.14 5.03
N ALA A 42 3.98 -0.02 4.17
CA ALA A 42 4.00 -1.02 3.12
C ALA A 42 4.68 -0.43 1.87
N GLY A 43 5.48 -1.24 1.16
CA GLY A 43 6.11 -0.84 -0.11
C GLY A 43 7.50 -0.19 0.01
N GLY A 44 8.13 -0.25 1.19
CA GLY A 44 9.53 0.11 1.32
C GLY A 44 9.80 1.60 1.51
N ILE A 45 8.82 2.43 1.88
CA ILE A 45 9.07 3.83 2.27
C ILE A 45 9.78 3.82 3.63
N PRO A 46 11.06 4.22 3.73
CA PRO A 46 11.82 4.10 4.96
C PRO A 46 11.46 5.24 5.91
N LEU A 47 10.41 5.08 6.72
CA LEU A 47 9.92 6.14 7.63
C LEU A 47 10.64 6.20 8.98
N CYS A 48 11.35 5.13 9.35
CA CYS A 48 12.08 5.07 10.60
C CYS A 48 13.58 5.21 10.38
N ASN A 49 14.19 6.07 11.21
CA ASN A 49 15.63 6.25 11.25
C ASN A 49 16.08 6.51 12.69
N ASN A 50 16.90 5.62 13.22
CA ASN A 50 17.42 5.69 14.58
C ASN A 50 18.42 6.85 14.80
N ASN A 51 18.91 7.47 13.71
CA ASN A 51 19.82 8.61 13.77
C ASN A 51 19.08 9.96 13.87
N THR A 52 17.77 9.95 14.14
CA THR A 52 16.95 11.15 14.32
C THR A 52 16.65 11.38 15.80
N THR A 53 16.19 12.59 16.14
CA THR A 53 15.72 12.91 17.49
C THR A 53 14.26 12.50 17.72
N TYR A 54 13.64 11.79 16.76
CA TYR A 54 12.25 11.36 16.87
C TYR A 54 12.09 10.28 17.92
N ARG A 55 11.01 10.39 18.70
CA ARG A 55 10.66 9.39 19.70
C ARG A 55 9.89 8.27 19.03
N PHE A 56 10.60 7.39 18.31
CA PHE A 56 9.96 6.26 17.67
C PHE A 56 9.54 5.19 18.70
N GLY A 57 8.35 4.65 18.51
CA GLY A 57 7.87 3.42 19.14
C GLY A 57 8.12 2.24 18.21
N ARG A 58 7.05 1.59 17.75
CA ARG A 58 7.13 0.49 16.80
C ARG A 58 7.33 1.01 15.37
N CYS A 59 8.30 0.42 14.69
CA CYS A 59 8.65 0.69 13.30
C CYS A 59 8.49 -0.59 12.47
N VAL A 60 7.49 -0.62 11.61
CA VAL A 60 7.23 -1.76 10.72
C VAL A 60 7.37 -1.30 9.27
N ASN A 61 8.29 -1.92 8.54
CA ASN A 61 8.49 -1.70 7.11
C ASN A 61 8.49 -3.05 6.40
N THR A 62 7.45 -3.32 5.62
CA THR A 62 7.26 -4.63 4.96
C THR A 62 7.84 -4.69 3.54
N GLY A 63 8.69 -3.72 3.16
CA GLY A 63 9.32 -3.67 1.84
C GLY A 63 10.36 -4.76 1.55
N ASN A 64 11.02 -5.33 2.58
CA ASN A 64 12.17 -6.23 2.39
C ASN A 64 12.00 -7.65 2.97
N GLY A 65 10.95 -7.88 3.75
CA GLY A 65 10.63 -9.19 4.31
C GLY A 65 9.13 -9.37 4.20
N GLY A 66 8.70 -10.07 3.15
CA GLY A 66 7.30 -10.45 3.04
C GLY A 66 6.90 -11.22 4.29
N LEU A 67 5.75 -10.87 4.86
CA LEU A 67 5.03 -11.81 5.71
C LEU A 67 5.02 -13.14 4.98
N GLU A 68 5.47 -14.16 5.68
CA GLU A 68 5.51 -15.52 5.20
C GLU A 68 4.09 -16.02 4.99
N LEU A 69 3.50 -15.69 3.84
CA LEU A 69 2.23 -16.23 3.36
C LEU A 69 2.46 -17.68 2.93
N TYR A 70 2.84 -18.54 3.88
CA TYR A 70 3.11 -19.97 3.69
C TYR A 70 1.86 -20.80 3.43
N HIS A 71 0.67 -20.19 3.36
CA HIS A 71 -0.59 -20.91 3.20
C HIS A 71 -1.17 -20.82 1.78
N ASP A 72 -0.61 -19.98 0.92
CA ASP A 72 -1.06 -19.89 -0.47
C ASP A 72 -0.15 -20.73 -1.38
N ALA A 73 -0.73 -21.73 -2.04
CA ALA A 73 -0.01 -22.66 -2.92
C ALA A 73 0.77 -21.94 -4.04
N VAL A 74 0.24 -20.82 -4.54
CA VAL A 74 0.91 -19.99 -5.55
C VAL A 74 2.13 -19.30 -4.95
N PHE A 75 2.06 -18.85 -3.69
CA PHE A 75 3.19 -18.24 -2.99
C PHE A 75 4.30 -19.24 -2.64
N ILE A 76 3.91 -20.46 -2.24
CA ILE A 76 4.84 -21.56 -2.02
C ILE A 76 5.56 -21.87 -3.34
N LEU A 77 4.81 -22.02 -4.44
CA LEU A 77 5.37 -22.28 -5.77
C LEU A 77 6.27 -21.13 -6.26
N TYR A 78 5.84 -19.88 -6.10
CA TYR A 78 6.63 -18.70 -6.44
C TYR A 78 7.93 -18.64 -5.63
N SER A 79 7.84 -18.83 -4.32
CA SER A 79 8.99 -18.82 -3.42
C SER A 79 9.98 -19.95 -3.74
N PHE A 80 9.44 -21.14 -4.04
CA PHE A 80 10.22 -22.29 -4.50
C PHE A 80 10.91 -22.00 -5.84
N ALA A 81 10.16 -21.55 -6.86
CA ALA A 81 10.69 -21.21 -8.18
C ALA A 81 11.77 -20.12 -8.10
N ARG A 82 11.58 -19.11 -7.24
CA ARG A 82 12.56 -18.06 -6.99
C ARG A 82 13.83 -18.60 -6.32
N LYS A 83 13.69 -19.42 -5.27
CA LYS A 83 14.85 -20.06 -4.59
C LYS A 83 15.63 -20.97 -5.54
N MET A 84 14.92 -21.69 -6.40
CA MET A 84 15.50 -22.54 -7.45
C MET A 84 16.03 -21.74 -8.65
N ARG A 85 15.92 -20.41 -8.65
CA ARG A 85 16.31 -19.51 -9.75
C ARG A 85 15.59 -19.79 -11.08
N LEU A 86 14.49 -20.55 -11.06
CA LEU A 86 13.71 -20.89 -12.25
C LEU A 86 13.15 -19.65 -12.94
N LEU A 87 12.78 -18.62 -12.16
CA LEU A 87 12.30 -17.35 -12.70
C LEU A 87 13.40 -16.61 -13.47
N ASN A 88 14.63 -16.58 -12.94
CA ASN A 88 15.77 -15.97 -13.62
C ASN A 88 16.13 -16.75 -14.90
N MET A 89 16.02 -18.08 -14.87
CA MET A 89 16.22 -18.91 -16.04
C MET A 89 15.13 -18.68 -17.10
N TYR A 90 13.87 -18.54 -16.67
CA TYR A 90 12.79 -18.20 -17.57
C TYR A 90 13.04 -16.86 -18.27
N ASP A 91 13.42 -15.80 -17.54
CA ASP A 91 13.69 -14.48 -18.13
C ASP A 91 14.80 -14.55 -19.22
N LEU A 92 15.84 -15.34 -18.97
CA LEU A 92 16.95 -15.56 -19.92
C LEU A 92 16.51 -16.31 -21.18
N VAL A 93 15.59 -17.27 -21.05
CA VAL A 93 15.12 -18.11 -22.15
C VAL A 93 13.99 -17.42 -22.91
N ALA A 94 13.05 -16.78 -22.22
CA ALA A 94 11.87 -16.17 -22.82
C ALA A 94 12.23 -15.13 -23.88
N THR A 95 13.21 -14.28 -23.58
CA THR A 95 13.75 -13.28 -24.52
C THR A 95 14.36 -13.90 -25.77
N LYS A 96 15.02 -15.06 -25.64
CA LYS A 96 15.66 -15.76 -26.77
C LYS A 96 14.68 -16.53 -27.66
N PHE A 97 13.57 -16.99 -27.09
CA PHE A 97 12.60 -17.83 -27.78
C PHE A 97 11.29 -17.11 -28.11
N SER A 98 11.24 -15.78 -28.00
CA SER A 98 10.02 -14.98 -28.21
C SER A 98 8.83 -15.48 -27.36
N MET A 99 9.12 -15.98 -26.16
CA MET A 99 8.07 -16.32 -25.20
C MET A 99 7.51 -15.03 -24.60
N PRO A 100 6.25 -15.02 -24.12
CA PRO A 100 5.66 -13.83 -23.55
C PRO A 100 6.44 -13.37 -22.30
N GLU A 101 6.58 -12.06 -22.12
CA GLU A 101 7.14 -11.52 -20.88
C GLU A 101 6.16 -11.77 -19.71
N PHE A 102 6.67 -12.27 -18.59
CA PHE A 102 5.88 -12.51 -17.39
C PHE A 102 6.44 -11.71 -16.22
N ASN A 103 5.62 -10.82 -15.64
CA ASN A 103 6.05 -10.04 -14.48
C ASN A 103 5.79 -10.80 -13.17
N PHE A 104 6.70 -11.72 -12.84
CA PHE A 104 6.63 -12.53 -11.62
C PHE A 104 6.71 -11.69 -10.33
N ARG A 105 7.21 -10.45 -10.38
CA ARG A 105 7.47 -9.63 -9.19
C ARG A 105 6.24 -8.91 -8.66
N MET A 106 5.22 -8.70 -9.49
CA MET A 106 4.05 -7.89 -9.13
C MET A 106 3.02 -8.65 -8.28
N TYR A 107 2.92 -9.97 -8.45
CA TYR A 107 1.95 -10.81 -7.73
C TYR A 107 2.17 -10.89 -6.20
N PRO A 108 3.39 -11.15 -5.71
CA PRO A 108 3.63 -11.30 -4.28
C PRO A 108 3.43 -9.99 -3.50
N GLN A 109 3.58 -8.85 -4.17
CA GLN A 109 3.50 -7.55 -3.51
C GLN A 109 2.08 -7.25 -3.04
N THR A 110 1.05 -7.44 -3.87
CA THR A 110 -0.34 -7.15 -3.50
C THR A 110 -0.80 -7.96 -2.27
N LEU A 111 -0.48 -9.26 -2.24
CA LEU A 111 -0.85 -10.12 -1.11
C LEU A 111 -0.02 -9.81 0.14
N ASN A 112 1.28 -9.54 0.00
CA ASN A 112 2.12 -9.11 1.12
C ASN A 112 1.59 -7.82 1.75
N VAL A 113 1.14 -6.86 0.94
CA VAL A 113 0.54 -5.61 1.42
C VAL A 113 -0.74 -5.89 2.21
N LEU A 114 -1.62 -6.75 1.70
CA LEU A 114 -2.85 -7.12 2.41
C LEU A 114 -2.54 -7.81 3.75
N ALA A 115 -1.61 -8.76 3.76
CA ALA A 115 -1.18 -9.45 4.98
C ALA A 115 -0.59 -8.46 5.99
N SER A 116 0.29 -7.58 5.53
CA SER A 116 0.92 -6.55 6.37
C SER A 116 -0.14 -5.61 6.95
N THR A 117 -1.16 -5.27 6.16
CA THR A 117 -2.27 -4.42 6.60
C THR A 117 -3.08 -5.10 7.71
N ASN A 118 -3.33 -6.40 7.61
CA ASN A 118 -4.03 -7.14 8.67
C ASN A 118 -3.20 -7.23 9.96
N GLU A 119 -1.89 -7.52 9.88
CA GLU A 119 -1.01 -7.50 11.06
C GLU A 119 -1.03 -6.12 11.74
N PHE A 120 -1.02 -5.07 10.92
CA PHE A 120 -1.13 -3.71 11.41
C PHE A 120 -2.47 -3.40 12.08
N ILE A 121 -3.59 -3.82 11.49
CA ILE A 121 -4.92 -3.67 12.08
C ILE A 121 -4.94 -4.31 13.47
N ASP A 122 -4.31 -5.47 13.63
CA ASP A 122 -4.23 -6.11 14.95
C ASP A 122 -3.40 -5.30 15.94
N PHE A 123 -2.26 -4.76 15.50
CA PHE A 123 -1.43 -3.89 16.32
C PHE A 123 -2.15 -2.61 16.77
N LEU A 124 -3.07 -2.04 15.98
CA LEU A 124 -3.85 -0.87 16.41
C LEU A 124 -4.70 -1.12 17.66
N GLY A 125 -5.05 -2.39 17.94
CA GLY A 125 -5.70 -2.77 19.19
C GLY A 125 -4.84 -2.48 20.43
N GLU A 126 -3.51 -2.37 20.26
CA GLU A 126 -2.55 -2.00 21.30
C GLU A 126 -2.31 -0.49 21.37
N GLY A 127 -3.12 0.31 20.66
CA GLY A 127 -3.06 1.76 20.64
C GLY A 127 -3.05 2.35 22.06
N LYS A 128 -2.20 3.36 22.33
CA LYS A 128 -2.13 4.02 23.65
C LYS A 128 -2.20 5.53 23.54
N ARG A 129 -2.78 6.20 24.54
CA ARG A 129 -2.73 7.67 24.65
C ARG A 129 -1.29 8.19 24.58
N GLY A 130 -1.11 9.36 23.98
CA GLY A 130 0.22 9.96 23.77
C GLY A 130 1.04 9.32 22.65
N ASN A 131 0.46 8.45 21.83
CA ASN A 131 1.09 7.91 20.63
C ASN A 131 0.51 8.56 19.37
N ALA A 132 1.34 8.70 18.35
CA ALA A 132 0.94 9.05 17.00
C ALA A 132 1.25 7.86 16.08
N TYR A 133 0.35 7.56 15.16
CA TYR A 133 0.47 6.45 14.23
C TYR A 133 0.49 7.00 12.81
N PHE A 134 1.57 6.75 12.08
CA PHE A 134 1.66 7.08 10.65
C PHE A 134 1.61 5.78 9.85
N ILE A 135 0.61 5.66 8.99
CA ILE A 135 0.26 4.39 8.34
C ILE A 135 0.17 4.65 6.84
N HIS A 136 1.06 4.03 6.09
CA HIS A 136 1.00 4.03 4.64
C HIS A 136 0.54 2.65 4.16
N LEU A 137 -0.76 2.56 3.87
CA LEU A 137 -1.34 1.39 3.21
C LEU A 137 -1.01 1.51 1.72
N LEU A 138 -0.22 0.58 1.18
CA LEU A 138 0.10 0.52 -0.25
C LEU A 138 -1.12 -0.04 -1.03
N PHE A 139 -2.30 0.56 -0.81
CA PHE A 139 -3.57 -0.01 -1.23
C PHE A 139 -4.64 1.08 -1.46
N PRO A 140 -5.40 1.05 -2.58
CA PRO A 140 -5.26 0.13 -3.71
C PRO A 140 -3.96 0.41 -4.50
N HIS A 141 -3.27 -0.65 -4.95
CA HIS A 141 -2.07 -0.54 -5.77
C HIS A 141 -2.03 -1.64 -6.83
N SER A 142 -1.46 -1.35 -7.99
CA SER A 142 -1.31 -2.34 -9.06
C SER A 142 -0.33 -3.45 -8.65
N PRO A 143 -0.55 -4.69 -9.07
CA PRO A 143 -1.65 -5.13 -9.93
C PRO A 143 -2.97 -5.34 -9.15
N TYR A 144 -4.10 -5.08 -9.84
CA TYR A 144 -5.42 -5.07 -9.20
C TYR A 144 -6.07 -6.46 -9.18
N PHE A 145 -5.64 -7.32 -8.26
CA PHE A 145 -6.02 -8.74 -8.22
C PHE A 145 -7.03 -9.10 -7.13
N LEU A 146 -7.43 -8.12 -6.31
CA LEU A 146 -8.35 -8.34 -5.21
C LEU A 146 -9.75 -7.86 -5.58
N ASP A 147 -10.75 -8.64 -5.19
CA ASP A 147 -12.15 -8.23 -5.27
C ASP A 147 -12.55 -7.31 -4.10
N GLU A 148 -13.80 -6.88 -4.09
CA GLU A 148 -14.38 -6.02 -3.06
C GLU A 148 -14.33 -6.61 -1.65
N THR A 149 -14.18 -7.93 -1.49
CA THR A 149 -14.05 -8.61 -0.19
C THR A 149 -12.59 -8.78 0.26
N CYS A 150 -11.65 -8.20 -0.49
CA CYS A 150 -10.20 -8.43 -0.35
C CYS A 150 -9.77 -9.87 -0.64
N SER A 151 -10.58 -10.63 -1.37
CA SER A 151 -10.24 -11.99 -1.79
C SER A 151 -9.50 -11.95 -3.12
N TYR A 152 -8.55 -12.86 -3.32
CA TYR A 152 -7.88 -12.99 -4.60
C TYR A 152 -8.86 -13.47 -5.68
N ASN A 153 -9.01 -12.68 -6.73
CA ASN A 153 -9.96 -12.93 -7.81
C ASN A 153 -9.43 -12.35 -9.12
N TYR A 154 -8.38 -12.97 -9.65
CA TYR A 154 -7.85 -12.64 -10.97
C TYR A 154 -8.33 -13.66 -12.01
N ASP A 155 -9.11 -13.19 -12.96
CA ASP A 155 -9.64 -13.93 -14.11
C ASP A 155 -8.92 -13.58 -15.42
N GLY A 156 -7.79 -12.88 -15.34
CA GLY A 156 -7.05 -12.40 -16.51
C GLY A 156 -6.02 -13.40 -17.04
N ASN A 157 -5.45 -13.11 -18.20
CA ASN A 157 -4.29 -13.82 -18.72
C ASN A 157 -3.02 -13.02 -18.39
N PHE A 158 -2.16 -13.55 -17.51
CA PHE A 158 -0.89 -12.91 -17.14
C PHE A 158 0.08 -12.70 -18.33
N PHE A 159 -0.15 -13.39 -19.45
CA PHE A 159 0.66 -13.27 -20.67
C PHE A 159 0.10 -12.27 -21.66
N GLU A 160 -1.06 -11.66 -21.37
CA GLU A 160 -1.69 -10.67 -22.24
C GLU A 160 -1.81 -9.33 -21.52
N ARG A 161 -1.60 -8.25 -22.29
CA ARG A 161 -1.84 -6.91 -21.76
C ARG A 161 -3.34 -6.71 -21.61
N GLU A 162 -3.76 -6.45 -20.38
CA GLU A 162 -5.16 -6.15 -20.09
C GLU A 162 -5.61 -4.83 -20.76
N LYS A 163 -6.85 -4.82 -21.23
CA LYS A 163 -7.48 -3.61 -21.75
C LYS A 163 -7.73 -2.63 -20.60
N THR A 164 -7.62 -1.33 -20.89
CA THR A 164 -7.72 -0.25 -19.88
C THR A 164 -9.01 -0.28 -19.07
N ASP A 165 -10.14 -0.59 -19.71
CA ASP A 165 -11.47 -0.74 -19.09
C ASP A 165 -11.51 -1.89 -18.07
N VAL A 166 -10.87 -3.02 -18.38
CA VAL A 166 -10.75 -4.16 -17.46
C VAL A 166 -9.89 -3.79 -16.25
N VAL A 167 -8.76 -3.11 -16.47
CA VAL A 167 -7.88 -2.62 -15.40
C VAL A 167 -8.63 -1.66 -14.48
N TYR A 168 -9.41 -0.73 -15.06
CA TYR A 168 -10.22 0.22 -14.29
C TYR A 168 -11.30 -0.48 -13.46
N ALA A 169 -12.05 -1.43 -14.04
CA ALA A 169 -13.07 -2.17 -13.31
C ALA A 169 -12.50 -2.91 -12.09
N ARG A 170 -11.29 -3.47 -12.22
CA ARG A 170 -10.60 -4.12 -11.10
C ARG A 170 -10.03 -3.15 -10.08
N TYR A 171 -9.52 -2.01 -10.51
CA TYR A 171 -9.14 -0.93 -9.60
C TYR A 171 -10.32 -0.51 -8.70
N VAL A 172 -11.53 -0.39 -9.25
CA VAL A 172 -12.73 -0.08 -8.47
C VAL A 172 -13.03 -1.17 -7.45
N LYS A 173 -12.97 -2.45 -7.82
CA LYS A 173 -13.14 -3.56 -6.86
C LYS A 173 -12.11 -3.50 -5.72
N GLN A 174 -10.84 -3.31 -6.07
CA GLN A 174 -9.78 -3.22 -5.07
C GLN A 174 -9.88 -1.97 -4.19
N THR A 175 -10.44 -0.87 -4.72
CA THR A 175 -10.77 0.32 -3.93
C THR A 175 -11.82 0.02 -2.86
N LYS A 176 -12.84 -0.79 -3.20
CA LYS A 176 -13.85 -1.26 -2.22
C LYS A 176 -13.22 -2.15 -1.13
N CYS A 177 -12.24 -2.99 -1.50
CA CYS A 177 -11.44 -3.70 -0.50
C CYS A 177 -10.68 -2.71 0.41
N ALA A 178 -10.08 -1.65 -0.15
CA ALA A 178 -9.40 -0.63 0.65
C ALA A 178 -10.33 0.01 1.69
N HIS A 179 -11.56 0.33 1.30
CA HIS A 179 -12.59 0.85 2.21
C HIS A 179 -12.90 -0.16 3.33
N THR A 180 -13.06 -1.44 2.98
CA THR A 180 -13.27 -2.51 3.97
C THR A 180 -12.12 -2.61 4.98
N LEU A 181 -10.88 -2.39 4.55
CA LEU A 181 -9.71 -2.36 5.45
C LEU A 181 -9.74 -1.12 6.36
N VAL A 182 -10.13 0.04 5.82
CA VAL A 182 -10.31 1.27 6.62
C VAL A 182 -11.40 1.08 7.67
N ASP A 183 -12.53 0.44 7.33
CA ASP A 183 -13.59 0.14 8.29
C ASP A 183 -13.08 -0.76 9.42
N LYS A 184 -12.27 -1.78 9.10
CA LYS A 184 -11.62 -2.63 10.12
C LYS A 184 -10.68 -1.82 11.02
N ILE A 185 -9.92 -0.88 10.47
CA ILE A 185 -9.05 0.03 11.24
C ILE A 185 -9.88 0.87 12.21
N ILE A 186 -10.94 1.52 11.71
CA ILE A 186 -11.80 2.39 12.52
C ILE A 186 -12.47 1.57 13.62
N ASN A 187 -13.04 0.41 13.31
CA ASN A 187 -13.67 -0.46 14.30
C ASN A 187 -12.67 -0.95 15.36
N LYS A 188 -11.42 -1.23 14.99
CA LYS A 188 -10.39 -1.62 15.96
C LYS A 188 -10.03 -0.48 16.90
N LEU A 189 -9.94 0.75 16.38
CA LEU A 189 -9.69 1.95 17.18
C LEU A 189 -10.89 2.27 18.09
N ASP A 190 -12.12 2.15 17.60
CA ASP A 190 -13.32 2.36 18.39
C ASP A 190 -13.45 1.34 19.54
N ALA A 191 -13.08 0.08 19.30
CA ALA A 191 -13.04 -0.93 20.36
C ALA A 191 -11.94 -0.68 21.43
N ASN A 192 -11.03 0.27 21.22
CA ASN A 192 -9.93 0.57 22.14
C ASN A 192 -10.20 1.85 22.94
N SER A 193 -10.42 1.73 24.26
CA SER A 193 -10.69 2.87 25.14
C SER A 193 -9.56 3.90 25.19
N GLU A 194 -8.32 3.50 24.92
CA GLU A 194 -7.17 4.41 24.84
C GLU A 194 -7.19 5.27 23.57
N ALA A 195 -7.96 4.88 22.55
CA ALA A 195 -8.04 5.56 21.26
C ALA A 195 -9.30 6.45 21.10
N GLN A 196 -10.24 6.44 22.06
CA GLN A 196 -11.56 7.10 21.95
C GLN A 196 -11.52 8.62 21.70
N ASP A 197 -10.43 9.31 22.04
CA ASP A 197 -10.24 10.76 21.79
C ASP A 197 -9.22 11.04 20.67
N SER A 198 -8.97 10.06 19.81
CA SER A 198 -7.97 10.20 18.75
C SER A 198 -8.45 11.11 17.63
N THR A 199 -7.53 11.93 17.10
CA THR A 199 -7.72 12.57 15.81
C THR A 199 -7.27 11.61 14.71
N ILE A 200 -8.20 11.23 13.83
CA ILE A 200 -7.92 10.34 12.70
C ILE A 200 -7.91 11.18 11.43
N VAL A 201 -6.83 11.07 10.64
CA VAL A 201 -6.70 11.69 9.32
C VAL A 201 -6.47 10.58 8.31
N ILE A 202 -7.39 10.46 7.36
CA ILE A 202 -7.29 9.52 6.24
C ILE A 202 -7.18 10.35 4.97
N HIS A 203 -6.16 10.06 4.16
CA HIS A 203 -5.99 10.73 2.87
C HIS A 203 -5.36 9.78 1.86
N SER A 204 -5.63 10.03 0.57
CA SER A 204 -4.94 9.38 -0.54
C SER A 204 -3.59 10.06 -0.78
N ASP A 205 -2.57 9.28 -1.14
CA ASP A 205 -1.25 9.76 -1.54
C ASP A 205 -1.25 10.27 -2.99
N HIS A 206 -1.93 9.55 -3.89
CA HIS A 206 -2.12 9.91 -5.29
C HIS A 206 -3.32 9.17 -5.94
N GLY A 207 -3.75 9.66 -7.11
CA GLY A 207 -4.76 8.98 -7.95
C GLY A 207 -4.23 7.70 -8.64
N SER A 208 -5.10 6.94 -9.31
CA SER A 208 -4.81 5.59 -9.82
C SER A 208 -3.70 5.48 -10.88
N ARG A 209 -3.33 6.59 -11.54
CA ARG A 209 -2.39 6.63 -12.68
C ARG A 209 -2.80 5.73 -13.87
N ILE A 210 -4.02 5.19 -13.87
CA ILE A 210 -4.55 4.42 -14.99
C ILE A 210 -4.80 5.41 -16.14
N PRO A 211 -4.25 5.18 -17.35
CA PRO A 211 -4.47 6.08 -18.48
C PRO A 211 -5.96 6.21 -18.76
N TRP A 212 -6.46 7.44 -18.76
CA TRP A 212 -7.85 7.72 -19.10
C TRP A 212 -8.04 7.73 -20.62
N LYS A 213 -8.98 6.94 -21.15
CA LYS A 213 -9.42 7.12 -22.54
C LYS A 213 -10.21 8.42 -22.64
N ARG A 214 -9.65 9.45 -23.27
CA ARG A 214 -10.33 10.72 -23.58
C ARG A 214 -11.30 10.51 -24.74
N ASP A 215 -12.29 9.66 -24.55
CA ASP A 215 -13.32 9.39 -25.53
C ASP A 215 -14.57 10.19 -25.13
N GLY A 216 -14.43 11.52 -25.05
CA GLY A 216 -15.53 12.48 -24.92
C GLY A 216 -16.59 12.24 -23.83
N ALA A 217 -16.45 12.94 -22.69
CA ALA A 217 -17.47 13.12 -21.66
C ALA A 217 -17.90 11.85 -20.89
N VAL A 218 -17.14 11.54 -19.83
CA VAL A 218 -17.74 10.99 -18.62
C VAL A 218 -17.35 11.95 -17.51
N SER A 219 -18.26 12.87 -17.16
CA SER A 219 -18.19 13.49 -15.84
C SER A 219 -18.46 12.38 -14.84
N PHE A 220 -17.67 12.27 -13.78
CA PHE A 220 -18.09 11.51 -12.60
C PHE A 220 -19.52 11.96 -12.28
N SER A 221 -20.51 11.10 -12.51
CA SER A 221 -21.83 11.38 -11.99
C SER A 221 -21.68 11.40 -10.49
N THR A 222 -22.31 12.36 -9.83
CA THR A 222 -22.29 12.52 -8.37
C THR A 222 -22.65 11.23 -7.62
N GLU A 223 -23.33 10.30 -8.28
CA GLU A 223 -23.69 8.96 -7.80
C GLU A 223 -22.51 7.99 -7.68
N GLU A 224 -21.45 8.12 -8.49
CA GLU A 224 -20.24 7.28 -8.40
C GLU A 224 -19.26 7.76 -7.32
N TYR A 225 -19.45 8.97 -6.80
CA TYR A 225 -18.60 9.58 -5.76
C TYR A 225 -19.09 9.27 -4.34
N ILE A 226 -20.30 8.72 -4.18
CA ILE A 226 -20.95 8.48 -2.90
C ILE A 226 -21.31 6.99 -2.79
N GLN A 227 -20.30 6.12 -2.66
CA GLN A 227 -20.42 4.78 -2.06
C GLN A 227 -19.16 4.42 -1.29
#